data_AF-A0A0J7K7N5-F1
#
_entry.id   AF-A0A0J7K7N5-F1
#
_cell.length_a   1.000
_cell.length_b   1.000
_cell.length_c   1.000
_cell.angle_alpha   90.00
_cell.angle_beta   90.00
_cell.angle_gamma   90.00
#
_symmetry.space_group_name_H-M   'P 1'
#
loop_
_entity.id
_entity.type
_entity.pdbx_description
1 polymer ?
#
loop_
_entity_poly.entity_id
_entity_poly.type
_entity_poly.pdbx_seq_one_letter_code
_entity_poly.pdbx_strand_id
1 'polypeptide(L)'
;MSTDLRNLLIEQSITTTSIGRVLINFKKLPKANLTLSKTRGRLSNLEALWTRCQDLHVKILQTATAEEQRSASYFLEEDFLAAKDAYLEAADHINDTLGKLTKVETVSSEKEWENFRGIFESLVATNDSLSNTQKLHYLKASLTDEAAILVSNIRVSDANYEAAWRLLVDEFDNQNAIIHAHIHHLLIFRK
;
A
#
# COMPACT_ATOMS: atom_id res chain seq x y z
N MET A 1 6.01 22.98 -37.54
CA MET A 1 5.98 21.74 -36.75
C MET A 1 6.78 20.63 -37.41
N SER A 2 7.91 20.29 -36.79
CA SER A 2 8.73 19.13 -37.15
C SER A 2 7.99 17.80 -36.92
N THR A 3 8.41 16.74 -37.60
CA THR A 3 7.86 15.39 -37.42
C THR A 3 8.08 14.88 -35.99
N ASP A 4 9.25 15.16 -35.42
CA ASP A 4 9.60 14.74 -34.05
C ASP A 4 8.69 15.41 -33.02
N LEU A 5 8.46 16.72 -33.14
CA LEU A 5 7.55 17.44 -32.24
C LEU A 5 6.11 16.91 -32.36
N ARG A 6 5.65 16.62 -33.58
CA ARG A 6 4.31 16.04 -33.80
C ARG A 6 4.17 14.70 -33.08
N ASN A 7 5.16 13.82 -33.20
CA ASN A 7 5.12 12.50 -32.57
C ASN A 7 5.11 12.61 -31.04
N LEU A 8 5.93 13.50 -30.48
CA LEU A 8 5.96 13.77 -29.04
C LEU A 8 4.61 14.29 -28.53
N LEU A 9 3.99 15.23 -29.25
CA LEU A 9 2.67 15.78 -28.89
C LEU A 9 1.55 14.73 -28.94
N ILE A 10 1.57 13.83 -29.93
CA ILE A 10 0.62 12.71 -30.01
C ILE A 10 0.77 11.79 -28.80
N GLU A 11 2.01 11.40 -28.47
CA GLU A 11 2.28 10.53 -27.35
C GLU A 11 1.91 11.18 -26.00
N GLN A 12 2.18 12.47 -25.88
CA GLN A 12 1.79 13.26 -24.72
C GLN A 12 0.27 13.30 -24.56
N SER A 13 -0.49 13.55 -25.63
CA SER A 13 -1.96 13.57 -25.61
C SER A 13 -2.56 12.23 -25.16
N ILE A 14 -1.99 11.11 -25.64
CA ILE A 14 -2.40 9.76 -25.20
C ILE A 14 -2.12 9.56 -23.71
N THR A 15 -0.96 10.01 -23.24
CA THR A 15 -0.53 9.88 -21.85
C THR A 15 -1.41 10.72 -20.92
N THR A 16 -1.65 11.99 -21.22
CA THR A 16 -2.51 12.88 -20.43
C THR A 16 -3.96 12.40 -20.40
N THR A 17 -4.48 11.92 -21.53
CA THR A 17 -5.80 11.28 -21.59
C THR A 17 -5.89 10.04 -20.70
N SER A 18 -4.83 9.24 -20.65
CA SER A 18 -4.79 8.04 -19.81
C SER A 18 -4.83 8.42 -18.33
N ILE A 19 -4.06 9.44 -17.91
CA ILE A 19 -4.07 9.98 -16.54
C ILE A 19 -5.47 10.49 -16.18
N GLY A 20 -6.10 11.31 -17.03
CA GLY A 20 -7.44 11.86 -16.80
C GLY A 20 -8.54 10.80 -16.63
N ARG A 21 -8.32 9.58 -17.15
CA ARG A 21 -9.26 8.46 -17.01
C ARG A 21 -9.00 7.59 -15.78
N VAL A 22 -7.86 7.69 -15.11
CA VAL A 22 -7.49 6.80 -13.99
C VAL A 22 -8.52 6.89 -12.87
N LEU A 23 -8.84 8.10 -12.41
CA LEU A 23 -9.77 8.28 -11.30
C LEU A 23 -11.19 7.81 -11.64
N ILE A 24 -11.67 8.13 -12.84
CA ILE A 24 -12.99 7.68 -13.34
C ILE A 24 -13.04 6.14 -13.34
N ASN A 25 -11.99 5.50 -13.84
CA ASN A 25 -11.90 4.05 -13.88
C ASN A 25 -11.78 3.44 -12.48
N PHE A 26 -11.06 4.09 -11.57
CA PHE A 26 -10.91 3.67 -10.18
C PHE A 26 -12.25 3.72 -9.43
N LYS A 27 -12.99 4.83 -9.54
CA LYS A 27 -14.32 5.03 -8.91
C LYS A 27 -15.37 4.02 -9.41
N LYS A 28 -15.22 3.48 -10.62
CA LYS A 28 -16.10 2.45 -11.21
C LYS A 28 -15.80 1.02 -10.78
N LEU A 29 -14.76 0.79 -9.96
CA LEU A 29 -14.38 -0.57 -9.59
C LEU A 29 -15.43 -1.27 -8.70
N PRO A 30 -15.71 -2.56 -8.95
CA PRO A 30 -16.45 -3.37 -8.00
C PRO A 30 -15.74 -3.45 -6.65
N LYS A 31 -16.49 -3.54 -5.54
CA LYS A 31 -15.92 -3.67 -4.18
C LYS A 31 -14.92 -4.83 -4.06
N ALA A 32 -15.18 -5.96 -4.72
CA ALA A 32 -14.28 -7.12 -4.76
C ALA A 32 -12.90 -6.83 -5.39
N ASN A 33 -12.77 -5.73 -6.15
CA ASN A 33 -11.51 -5.29 -6.76
C ASN A 33 -10.81 -4.18 -5.97
N LEU A 34 -11.43 -3.64 -4.92
CA LEU A 34 -10.82 -2.68 -4.00
C LEU A 34 -10.03 -3.42 -2.91
N THR A 35 -9.03 -4.19 -3.33
CA THR A 35 -8.08 -4.84 -2.41
C THR A 35 -6.83 -3.98 -2.27
N LEU A 36 -6.14 -4.11 -1.14
CA LEU A 36 -4.90 -3.39 -0.86
C LEU A 36 -3.87 -3.54 -1.99
N SER A 37 -3.62 -4.78 -2.42
CA SER A 37 -2.70 -5.11 -3.52
C SER A 37 -3.11 -4.48 -4.86
N LYS A 38 -4.39 -4.60 -5.26
CA LYS A 38 -4.88 -4.03 -6.52
C LYS A 38 -4.85 -2.50 -6.50
N THR A 39 -5.17 -1.89 -5.37
CA THR A 39 -5.13 -0.43 -5.20
C THR A 39 -3.69 0.09 -5.25
N ARG A 40 -2.73 -0.59 -4.59
CA ARG A 40 -1.29 -0.24 -4.70
C ARG A 40 -0.77 -0.35 -6.13
N GLY A 41 -1.12 -1.43 -6.83
CA GLY A 41 -0.74 -1.61 -8.23
C GLY A 41 -1.28 -0.49 -9.13
N ARG A 42 -2.47 0.04 -8.84
CA ARG A 42 -3.04 1.19 -9.59
C ARG A 42 -2.33 2.50 -9.30
N LEU A 43 -1.92 2.73 -8.05
CA LEU A 43 -1.10 3.89 -7.69
C LEU A 43 0.22 3.85 -8.45
N SER A 44 0.91 2.71 -8.43
CA SER A 44 2.18 2.53 -9.15
C SER A 44 2.03 2.76 -10.66
N ASN A 45 0.94 2.27 -11.27
CA ASN A 45 0.66 2.54 -12.68
C ASN A 45 0.40 4.03 -12.95
N LEU A 46 -0.30 4.74 -12.05
CA LEU A 46 -0.54 6.18 -12.16
C LEU A 46 0.77 6.98 -12.05
N GLU A 47 1.65 6.61 -11.11
CA GLU A 47 2.98 7.23 -10.94
C GLU A 47 3.86 7.01 -12.18
N ALA A 48 3.79 5.82 -12.80
CA ALA A 48 4.51 5.53 -14.04
C ALA A 48 3.99 6.37 -15.21
N LEU A 49 2.66 6.54 -15.34
CA LEU A 49 2.06 7.43 -16.34
C LEU A 49 2.48 8.89 -16.13
N TRP A 50 2.49 9.35 -14.88
CA TRP A 50 2.91 10.71 -14.54
C TRP A 50 4.39 10.96 -14.87
N THR A 51 5.27 10.02 -14.53
CA THR A 51 6.70 10.08 -14.89
C THR A 51 6.87 10.21 -16.40
N ARG A 52 6.16 9.38 -17.19
CA ARG A 52 6.18 9.47 -18.65
C ARG A 52 5.69 10.83 -19.17
N CYS A 53 4.62 11.37 -18.58
CA CYS A 53 4.06 12.68 -18.93
C CYS A 53 5.09 13.80 -18.72
N GLN A 54 5.83 13.77 -17.60
CA GLN A 54 6.88 14.74 -17.31
C GLN A 54 8.05 14.64 -18.30
N ASP A 55 8.51 13.42 -18.60
CA ASP A 55 9.61 13.17 -19.54
C ASP A 55 9.27 13.66 -20.95
N LEU A 56 8.05 13.38 -21.41
CA LEU A 56 7.56 13.84 -22.71
C LEU A 56 7.41 15.36 -22.74
N HIS A 57 6.89 15.98 -21.67
CA HIS A 57 6.78 17.43 -21.58
C HIS A 57 8.16 18.11 -21.72
N VAL A 58 9.19 17.60 -21.05
CA VAL A 58 10.56 18.12 -21.18
C VAL A 58 11.06 18.00 -22.62
N LYS A 59 10.87 16.85 -23.27
CA LYS A 59 11.26 16.64 -24.68
C LYS A 59 10.52 17.58 -25.64
N ILE A 60 9.23 17.81 -25.39
CA ILE A 60 8.42 18.76 -26.17
C ILE A 60 8.99 20.17 -26.04
N LEU A 61 9.31 20.63 -24.82
CA LEU A 61 9.91 21.95 -24.59
C LEU A 61 11.28 22.10 -25.27
N GLN A 62 12.08 21.04 -25.28
CA GLN A 62 13.39 21.03 -25.95
C GLN A 62 13.29 21.01 -27.48
N THR A 63 12.23 20.43 -28.03
CA THR A 63 12.05 20.26 -29.49
C THR A 63 11.27 21.43 -30.11
N ALA A 64 10.35 22.04 -29.37
CA ALA A 64 9.49 23.11 -29.87
C ALA A 64 10.23 24.44 -29.97
N THR A 65 10.10 25.08 -31.13
CA THR A 65 10.56 26.47 -31.31
C THR A 65 9.70 27.45 -30.51
N ALA A 66 10.20 28.66 -30.27
CA ALA A 66 9.45 29.70 -29.57
C ALA A 66 8.15 30.11 -30.29
N GLU A 67 8.07 29.95 -31.61
CA GLU A 67 6.84 30.19 -32.37
C GLU A 67 5.81 29.06 -32.15
N GLU A 68 6.27 27.81 -32.17
CA GLU A 68 5.42 26.64 -31.91
C GLU A 68 4.90 26.62 -30.47
N GLN A 69 5.71 27.03 -29.50
CA GLN A 69 5.28 27.17 -28.09
C GLN A 69 4.16 28.19 -27.90
N ARG A 70 4.08 29.22 -28.77
CA ARG A 70 3.03 30.25 -28.70
C ARG A 70 1.77 29.91 -29.48
N SER A 71 1.81 28.88 -30.32
CA SER A 71 0.74 28.60 -31.29
C SER A 71 0.15 27.19 -31.19
N ALA A 72 0.89 26.21 -30.65
CA ALA A 72 0.38 24.86 -30.52
C ALA A 72 -0.62 24.74 -29.35
N SER A 73 -1.77 24.11 -29.63
CA SER A 73 -2.89 23.91 -28.68
C SER A 73 -2.43 23.34 -27.34
N TYR A 74 -1.51 22.37 -27.34
CA TYR A 74 -0.89 21.81 -26.12
C TYR A 74 -0.41 22.85 -25.09
N PHE A 75 0.18 23.96 -25.55
CA PHE A 75 0.67 25.02 -24.67
C PHE A 75 -0.42 26.04 -24.31
N LEU A 76 -1.37 26.28 -25.22
CA LEU A 76 -2.46 27.25 -25.02
C LEU A 76 -3.56 26.71 -24.10
N GLU A 77 -3.83 25.41 -24.16
CA GLU A 77 -4.84 24.72 -23.36
C GLU A 77 -4.29 24.22 -22.02
N GLU A 78 -3.02 24.49 -21.73
CA GLU A 78 -2.33 24.07 -20.51
C GLU A 78 -2.48 22.56 -20.23
N ASP A 79 -2.45 21.74 -21.29
CA ASP A 79 -2.68 20.28 -21.23
C ASP A 79 -1.84 19.57 -20.16
N PHE A 80 -0.59 20.01 -19.99
CA PHE A 80 0.30 19.48 -18.96
C PHE A 80 -0.19 19.79 -17.55
N LEU A 81 -0.71 21.00 -17.32
CA LEU A 81 -1.26 21.40 -16.03
C LEU A 81 -2.56 20.65 -15.74
N ALA A 82 -3.46 20.55 -16.73
CA ALA A 82 -4.67 19.74 -16.60
C ALA A 82 -4.34 18.27 -16.25
N ALA A 83 -3.30 17.69 -16.87
CA ALA A 83 -2.83 16.35 -16.54
C ALA A 83 -2.25 16.25 -15.12
N LYS A 84 -1.54 17.29 -14.65
CA LYS A 84 -1.04 17.37 -13.28
C LYS A 84 -2.18 17.37 -12.27
N ASP A 85 -3.21 18.17 -12.50
CA ASP A 85 -4.36 18.26 -11.61
C ASP A 85 -5.11 16.93 -11.54
N ALA A 86 -5.32 16.28 -12.69
CA ALA A 86 -5.91 14.95 -12.76
C ALA A 86 -5.05 13.87 -12.06
N TYR A 87 -3.73 13.95 -12.17
CA TYR A 87 -2.81 13.07 -11.44
C TYR A 87 -2.95 13.24 -9.93
N LEU A 88 -2.92 14.49 -9.44
CA LEU A 88 -3.02 14.79 -8.01
C LEU A 88 -4.36 14.32 -7.45
N GLU A 89 -5.47 14.64 -8.12
CA GLU A 89 -6.81 14.19 -7.68
C GLU A 89 -6.90 12.65 -7.62
N ALA A 90 -6.34 11.97 -8.64
CA ALA A 90 -6.33 10.52 -8.68
C ALA A 90 -5.44 9.92 -7.58
N ALA A 91 -4.24 10.46 -7.37
CA ALA A 91 -3.29 10.00 -6.36
C ALA A 91 -3.85 10.18 -4.96
N ASP A 92 -4.41 11.35 -4.65
CA ASP A 92 -5.03 11.65 -3.34
C ASP A 92 -6.17 10.66 -3.05
N HIS A 93 -7.06 10.44 -4.01
CA HIS A 93 -8.18 9.51 -3.83
C HIS A 93 -7.71 8.06 -3.64
N ILE A 94 -6.69 7.63 -4.39
CA ILE A 94 -6.13 6.28 -4.27
C ILE A 94 -5.43 6.11 -2.93
N ASN A 95 -4.64 7.10 -2.50
CA ASN A 95 -3.95 7.10 -1.20
C ASN A 95 -4.92 7.10 -0.02
N ASP A 96 -5.98 7.90 -0.07
CA ASP A 96 -7.05 7.87 0.93
C ASP A 96 -7.71 6.48 1.03
N THR A 97 -7.91 5.83 -0.11
CA THR A 97 -8.46 4.48 -0.17
C THR A 97 -7.46 3.47 0.43
N LEU A 98 -6.17 3.61 0.14
CA LEU A 98 -5.12 2.78 0.75
C LEU A 98 -5.05 2.96 2.27
N GLY A 99 -5.14 4.19 2.77
CA GLY A 99 -5.17 4.45 4.21
C GLY A 99 -6.33 3.74 4.90
N LYS A 100 -7.52 3.76 4.29
CA LYS A 100 -8.71 3.04 4.79
C LYS A 100 -8.51 1.53 4.76
N LEU A 101 -8.02 0.96 3.65
CA LEU A 101 -7.81 -0.47 3.50
C LEU A 101 -6.74 -0.99 4.48
N THR A 102 -5.63 -0.26 4.60
CA THR A 102 -4.54 -0.61 5.53
C THR A 102 -5.05 -0.59 6.96
N LYS A 103 -5.81 0.45 7.36
CA LYS A 103 -6.40 0.51 8.70
C LYS A 103 -7.35 -0.65 8.98
N VAL A 104 -8.16 -1.07 8.01
CA VAL A 104 -9.08 -2.21 8.17
C VAL A 104 -8.32 -3.53 8.34
N GLU A 105 -7.30 -3.77 7.51
CA GLU A 105 -6.44 -4.96 7.59
C GLU A 105 -5.74 -5.04 8.94
N THR A 106 -5.18 -3.91 9.40
CA THR A 106 -4.56 -3.78 10.72
C THR A 106 -5.53 -4.05 11.87
N VAL A 107 -6.74 -3.49 11.84
CA VAL A 107 -7.74 -3.74 12.90
C VAL A 107 -8.23 -5.19 12.88
N SER A 108 -8.28 -5.83 11.71
CA SER A 108 -8.61 -7.26 11.61
C SER A 108 -7.51 -8.10 12.26
N SER A 109 -6.24 -7.85 11.90
CA SER A 109 -5.10 -8.60 12.41
C SER A 109 -4.92 -8.45 13.92
N GLU A 110 -5.11 -7.24 14.46
CA GLU A 110 -5.05 -6.97 15.91
C GLU A 110 -6.09 -7.82 16.67
N LYS A 111 -7.35 -7.80 16.22
CA LYS A 111 -8.43 -8.59 16.85
C LYS A 111 -8.24 -10.10 16.71
N GLU A 112 -7.76 -10.54 15.56
CA GLU A 112 -7.44 -11.94 15.31
C GLU A 112 -6.34 -12.42 16.25
N TRP A 113 -5.29 -11.62 16.44
CA TRP A 113 -4.22 -11.88 17.40
C TRP A 113 -4.73 -11.91 18.84
N GLU A 114 -5.50 -10.91 19.30
CA GLU A 114 -6.06 -10.88 20.65
C GLU A 114 -6.94 -12.10 20.93
N ASN A 115 -7.81 -12.46 19.98
CA ASN A 115 -8.68 -13.62 20.12
C ASN A 115 -7.89 -14.93 20.13
N PHE A 116 -6.92 -15.10 19.22
CA PHE A 116 -6.03 -16.26 19.20
C PHE A 116 -5.27 -16.39 20.52
N ARG A 117 -4.66 -15.31 20.99
CA ARG A 117 -3.88 -15.27 22.23
C ARG A 117 -4.73 -15.67 23.43
N GLY A 118 -5.91 -15.08 23.59
CA GLY A 118 -6.81 -15.41 24.70
C GLY A 118 -7.25 -16.89 24.70
N ILE A 119 -7.58 -17.43 23.52
CA ILE A 119 -7.93 -18.85 23.38
C ILE A 119 -6.72 -19.75 23.68
N PHE A 120 -5.55 -19.42 23.14
CA PHE A 120 -4.34 -20.22 23.31
C PHE A 120 -3.84 -20.19 24.76
N GLU A 121 -3.89 -19.04 25.42
CA GLU A 121 -3.52 -18.90 26.83
C GLU A 121 -4.45 -19.72 27.74
N SER A 122 -5.76 -19.67 27.48
CA SER A 122 -6.78 -20.39 28.24
C SER A 122 -6.72 -21.92 28.05
N LEU A 123 -6.44 -22.40 26.84
CA LEU A 123 -6.49 -23.83 26.52
C LEU A 123 -5.13 -24.55 26.61
N VAL A 124 -4.04 -23.86 26.32
CA VAL A 124 -2.71 -24.46 26.13
C VAL A 124 -1.68 -23.88 27.08
N ALA A 125 -1.54 -22.55 27.17
CA ALA A 125 -0.45 -21.94 27.95
C ALA A 125 -0.62 -22.18 29.46
N THR A 126 -1.83 -22.07 29.98
CA THR A 126 -2.17 -22.28 31.41
C THR A 126 -2.43 -23.74 31.77
N ASN A 127 -2.28 -24.67 30.82
CA ASN A 127 -2.52 -26.09 31.05
C ASN A 127 -1.27 -26.77 31.61
N ASP A 128 -1.27 -27.05 32.91
CA ASP A 128 -0.17 -27.70 33.63
C ASP A 128 0.02 -29.19 33.26
N SER A 129 -0.95 -29.80 32.56
CA SER A 129 -0.84 -31.18 32.09
C SER A 129 -0.05 -31.34 30.79
N LEU A 130 0.27 -30.23 30.11
CA LEU A 130 1.05 -30.21 28.87
C LEU A 130 2.49 -29.80 29.15
N SER A 131 3.45 -30.59 28.65
CA SER A 131 4.85 -30.19 28.59
C SER A 131 5.06 -29.01 27.63
N ASN A 132 6.12 -28.22 27.83
CA ASN A 132 6.44 -27.11 26.95
C ASN A 132 6.71 -27.56 25.51
N THR A 133 7.27 -28.76 25.34
CA THR A 133 7.40 -29.41 24.03
C THR A 133 6.04 -29.62 23.35
N GLN A 134 5.02 -30.09 24.09
CA GLN A 134 3.66 -30.26 23.56
C GLN A 134 2.99 -28.91 23.27
N LYS A 135 3.13 -27.93 24.16
CA LYS A 135 2.62 -26.55 23.94
C LYS A 135 3.21 -25.93 22.68
N LEU A 136 4.50 -26.12 22.42
CA LEU A 136 5.17 -25.64 21.21
C LEU A 136 4.70 -26.38 19.94
N HIS A 137 4.39 -27.68 20.03
CA HIS A 137 3.76 -28.40 18.92
C HIS A 137 2.36 -27.83 18.59
N TYR A 138 1.53 -27.59 19.60
CA TYR A 138 0.22 -26.94 19.41
C TYR A 138 0.37 -25.55 18.83
N LEU A 139 1.31 -24.75 19.34
CA LEU A 139 1.59 -23.41 18.83
C LEU A 139 1.92 -23.44 17.34
N LYS A 140 2.90 -24.25 16.92
CA LYS A 140 3.28 -24.33 15.49
C LYS A 140 2.17 -24.89 14.60
N ALA A 141 1.28 -25.74 15.13
CA ALA A 141 0.16 -26.31 14.38
C ALA A 141 -1.04 -25.35 14.25
N SER A 142 -1.20 -24.41 15.18
CA SER A 142 -2.32 -23.44 15.18
C SER A 142 -2.00 -22.13 14.46
N LEU A 143 -0.73 -21.88 14.11
CA LEU A 143 -0.30 -20.69 13.38
C LEU A 143 -0.36 -20.91 11.87
N THR A 144 -0.70 -19.85 11.13
CA THR A 144 -0.63 -19.81 9.67
C THR A 144 0.23 -18.63 9.20
N ASP A 145 0.56 -18.63 7.91
CA ASP A 145 1.17 -17.50 7.20
C ASP A 145 2.41 -16.90 7.91
N GLU A 146 2.41 -15.59 8.16
CA GLU A 146 3.54 -14.84 8.73
C GLU A 146 3.91 -15.32 10.13
N ALA A 147 2.92 -15.63 10.97
CA ALA A 147 3.17 -16.13 12.32
C ALA A 147 3.80 -17.53 12.31
N ALA A 148 3.44 -18.39 11.36
CA ALA A 148 4.07 -19.70 11.19
C ALA A 148 5.52 -19.60 10.68
N ILE A 149 5.79 -18.68 9.77
CA ILE A 149 7.15 -18.40 9.26
C ILE A 149 8.05 -17.91 10.40
N LEU A 150 7.54 -17.03 11.26
CA LEU A 150 8.27 -16.41 12.35
C LEU A 150 8.85 -17.45 13.34
N VAL A 151 8.07 -18.47 13.68
CA VAL A 151 8.51 -19.55 14.59
C VAL A 151 9.04 -20.80 13.87
N SER A 152 9.09 -20.79 12.54
CA SER A 152 9.45 -21.96 11.72
C SER A 152 10.83 -22.52 12.09
N ASN A 153 11.83 -21.65 12.26
CA ASN A 153 13.22 -21.98 12.56
C ASN A 153 13.48 -22.38 14.03
N ILE A 154 12.48 -22.24 14.92
CA ILE A 154 12.62 -22.61 16.32
C ILE A 154 12.48 -24.13 16.44
N ARG A 155 13.54 -24.80 16.92
CA ARG A 155 13.52 -26.25 17.19
C ARG A 155 12.53 -26.55 18.32
N VAL A 156 11.72 -27.58 18.14
CA VAL A 156 10.79 -28.02 19.18
C VAL A 156 11.58 -28.65 20.31
N SER A 157 11.62 -27.96 21.45
CA SER A 157 12.19 -28.44 22.70
C SER A 157 11.56 -27.69 23.86
N ASP A 158 11.60 -28.29 25.05
CA ASP A 158 11.02 -27.73 26.27
C ASP A 158 11.57 -26.34 26.61
N ALA A 159 12.85 -26.09 26.32
CA ALA A 159 13.51 -24.82 26.58
C ALA A 159 13.11 -23.69 25.60
N ASN A 160 12.44 -24.02 24.48
CA ASN A 160 12.19 -23.08 23.39
C ASN A 160 10.75 -22.60 23.30
N TYR A 161 9.82 -23.16 24.06
CA TYR A 161 8.41 -22.74 24.02
C TYR A 161 8.27 -21.27 24.44
N GLU A 162 8.84 -20.89 25.57
CA GLU A 162 8.75 -19.54 26.15
C GLU A 162 9.43 -18.52 25.23
N ALA A 163 10.54 -18.90 24.61
CA ALA A 163 11.21 -18.07 23.62
C ALA A 163 10.33 -17.88 22.36
N ALA A 164 9.68 -18.94 21.86
CA ALA A 164 8.78 -18.86 20.72
C ALA A 164 7.52 -18.05 21.02
N TRP A 165 6.92 -18.27 22.19
CA TRP A 165 5.74 -17.55 22.65
C TRP A 165 6.03 -16.07 22.84
N ARG A 166 7.12 -15.74 23.55
CA ARG A 166 7.53 -14.34 23.72
C ARG A 166 7.81 -13.66 22.39
N LEU A 167 8.43 -14.36 21.44
CA LEU A 167 8.72 -13.79 20.12
C LEU A 167 7.45 -13.46 19.33
N LEU A 168 6.40 -14.29 19.43
CA LEU A 168 5.10 -13.96 18.83
C LEU A 168 4.43 -12.78 19.55
N VAL A 169 4.43 -12.79 20.88
CA VAL A 169 3.89 -11.68 21.68
C VAL A 169 4.62 -10.38 21.35
N ASP A 170 5.95 -10.39 21.31
CA ASP A 170 6.76 -9.23 20.98
C ASP A 170 6.51 -8.75 19.55
N GLU A 171 6.32 -9.62 18.56
CA GLU A 171 6.04 -9.17 17.17
C GLU A 171 4.62 -8.59 17.03
N PHE A 172 3.60 -9.29 17.52
CA PHE A 172 2.20 -8.92 17.30
C PHE A 172 1.69 -7.88 18.31
N ASP A 173 2.14 -7.88 19.57
CA ASP A 173 1.84 -6.77 20.50
C ASP A 173 2.66 -5.51 20.15
N ASN A 174 3.87 -5.62 19.56
CA ASN A 174 4.64 -4.45 19.15
C ASN A 174 4.18 -3.89 17.80
N GLN A 175 3.66 -4.69 16.87
CA GLN A 175 2.85 -4.16 15.78
C GLN A 175 1.70 -3.32 16.34
N ASN A 176 0.96 -3.83 17.35
CA ASN A 176 -0.08 -3.07 18.04
C ASN A 176 0.47 -1.79 18.71
N ALA A 177 1.66 -1.82 19.30
CA ALA A 177 2.31 -0.66 19.94
C ALA A 177 2.80 0.41 18.93
N ILE A 178 3.38 -0.01 17.80
CA ILE A 178 3.81 0.88 16.71
C ILE A 178 2.60 1.56 16.07
N ILE A 179 1.47 0.84 15.94
CA ILE A 179 0.20 1.38 15.44
C ILE A 179 -0.38 2.39 16.43
N HIS A 180 -0.40 2.08 17.73
CA HIS A 180 -0.82 3.02 18.77
C HIS A 180 0.07 4.26 18.81
N ALA A 181 1.38 4.12 18.57
CA ALA A 181 2.32 5.24 18.46
C ALA A 181 2.03 6.12 17.23
N HIS A 182 1.70 5.55 16.07
CA HIS A 182 1.32 6.31 14.87
C HIS A 182 -0.03 7.02 15.03
N ILE A 183 -1.01 6.39 15.69
CA ILE A 183 -2.29 7.04 16.02
C ILE A 183 -2.08 8.19 17.00
N HIS A 184 -1.21 8.03 17.99
CA HIS A 184 -0.88 9.09 18.95
C HIS A 184 -0.12 10.25 18.29
N HIS A 185 0.72 9.99 17.28
CA HIS A 185 1.41 11.03 16.51
C HIS A 185 0.45 11.83 15.60
N LEU A 186 -0.64 11.23 15.12
CA LEU A 186 -1.70 11.93 14.37
C LEU A 186 -2.66 12.73 15.27
N LEU A 187 -2.85 12.34 16.53
CA LEU A 187 -3.72 13.05 17.47
C LEU A 187 -3.02 14.22 18.21
N ILE A 188 -1.68 14.27 18.22
CA ILE A 188 -0.92 15.37 18.85
C ILE A 188 -0.86 16.64 17.97
N PHE A 189 -1.13 16.58 16.66
CA PHE A 189 -1.11 17.77 15.79
C PHE A 189 -2.40 18.61 15.76
N ARG A 190 -3.31 18.41 16.73
CA ARG A 190 -4.45 19.31 16.92
C ARG A 190 -4.29 20.14 18.18
N LYS A 191 -3.39 21.13 18.11
CA LYS A 191 -3.45 22.37 18.90
C LYS A 191 -3.12 23.55 18.00
#